data_AF-A0A7C3YWC4-F1
#
_entry.id   AF-A0A7C3YWC4-F1
#
_cell.length_a   1.000
_cell.length_b   1.000
_cell.length_c   1.000
_cell.angle_alpha   90.00
_cell.angle_beta   90.00
_cell.angle_gamma   90.00
#
_symmetry.space_group_name_H-M   'P 1'
#
loop_
_entity.id
_entity.type
_entity.pdbx_description
1 polymer ?
#
loop_
_entity_poly.entity_id
_entity_poly.type
_entity_poly.pdbx_seq_one_letter_code
_entity_poly.pdbx_strand_id
1 'polypeptide(L)' 'RIGVPEDVAKVVLFLASELSDYVSGEYIPVNGGSFMI' A
#
# COMPACT_ATOMS: atom_id res chain seq x y z
N ARG A 1 4.75 -3.64 14.47
CA ARG A 1 5.33 -4.99 14.26
C ARG A 1 6.29 -4.93 13.08
N ILE A 2 7.21 -5.90 12.94
CA ILE A 2 7.97 -6.04 11.69
C ILE A 2 6.98 -6.40 10.57
N GLY A 3 7.10 -5.69 9.45
CA GLY A 3 6.31 -5.94 8.25
C GLY A 3 6.73 -7.26 7.60
N VAL A 4 5.78 -7.91 6.94
CA VAL A 4 6.02 -9.11 6.14
C VAL A 4 5.74 -8.80 4.66
N PRO A 5 6.29 -9.56 3.70
CA PRO A 5 6.09 -9.30 2.27
C PRO A 5 4.61 -9.17 1.87
N GLU A 6 3.73 -9.91 2.52
CA GLU A 6 2.29 -9.91 2.26
C GLU A 6 1.62 -8.57 2.57
N ASP A 7 2.21 -7.75 3.46
CA ASP A 7 1.69 -6.42 3.76
C ASP A 7 1.81 -5.49 2.56
N VAL A 8 2.94 -5.57 1.85
CA VAL A 8 3.14 -4.82 0.59
C VAL A 8 2.27 -5.40 -0.51
N ALA A 9 2.23 -6.72 -0.64
CA ALA A 9 1.45 -7.39 -1.68
C ALA A 9 -0.05 -7.05 -1.61
N LYS A 10 -0.62 -6.89 -0.41
CA LYS A 10 -2.02 -6.48 -0.23
C LYS A 10 -2.30 -5.08 -0.76
N VAL A 11 -1.38 -4.13 -0.57
CA VAL A 11 -1.55 -2.76 -1.10
C VAL A 11 -1.39 -2.75 -2.63
N VAL A 12 -0.46 -3.54 -3.16
CA VAL A 12 -0.35 -3.74 -4.61
C VAL A 12 -1.62 -4.36 -5.18
N LEU A 13 -2.17 -5.38 -4.53
CA LEU A 13 -3.43 -6.01 -4.94
C LEU A 13 -4.59 -5.02 -4.92
N PHE A 14 -4.69 -4.17 -3.88
CA PHE A 14 -5.67 -3.11 -3.83
C PHE A 14 -5.53 -2.16 -5.02
N LEU A 15 -4.33 -1.63 -5.26
CA LEU A 15 -4.04 -0.68 -6.37
C LEU A 15 -4.24 -1.29 -7.77
N ALA A 16 -4.11 -2.61 -7.90
CA ALA A 16 -4.34 -3.32 -9.16
C ALA A 16 -5.81 -3.76 -9.35
N SER A 17 -6.66 -3.59 -8.34
CA SER A 17 -8.06 -4.02 -8.39
C SER A 17 -8.98 -2.88 -8.84
N GLU A 18 -10.24 -3.22 -9.17
CA GLU A 18 -11.28 -2.23 -9.48
C GLU A 18 -11.62 -1.33 -8.27
N LEU A 19 -11.22 -1.69 -7.05
CA LEU A 19 -11.47 -0.88 -5.85
C LEU A 19 -10.71 0.45 -5.84
N SER A 20 -9.71 0.59 -6.72
CA SER A 20 -8.89 1.78 -6.85
C SER A 20 -8.94 2.37 -8.27
N ASP A 21 -10.02 2.15 -9.01
CA ASP A 21 -10.19 2.56 -10.41
C ASP A 21 -10.02 4.08 -10.65
N TYR A 22 -10.22 4.90 -9.62
CA TYR A 22 -10.04 6.35 -9.65
C TYR A 22 -8.83 6.85 -8.83
N VAL A 23 -7.97 5.94 -8.34
CA VAL A 23 -6.77 6.30 -7.57
C VAL A 23 -5.55 6.24 -8.49
N SER A 24 -4.99 7.40 -8.80
CA SER A 24 -3.78 7.53 -9.62
C SER A 24 -2.91 8.68 -9.14
N GLY A 25 -1.59 8.56 -9.28
CA GLY A 25 -0.62 9.54 -8.80
C GLY A 25 -0.37 9.54 -7.29
N GLU A 26 -0.93 8.57 -6.56
CA GLU A 26 -0.84 8.48 -5.11
C GLU A 26 0.35 7.62 -4.64
N TYR A 27 0.92 7.94 -3.48
CA TYR A 27 1.97 7.16 -2.83
C TYR A 27 1.47 6.60 -1.49
N ILE A 28 1.35 5.28 -1.39
CA ILE A 28 0.90 4.61 -0.16
C ILE A 28 2.10 3.98 0.57
N PRO A 29 2.62 4.59 1.65
CA PRO A 29 3.72 4.02 2.41
C PRO A 29 3.27 2.82 3.25
N VAL A 30 3.89 1.66 3.01
CA VAL A 30 3.67 0.42 3.78
C VAL A 30 4.81 0.21 4.77
N ASN A 31 4.89 1.07 5.78
CA ASN A 31 6.02 1.09 6.73
C ASN A 31 5.61 0.90 8.19
N GLY A 32 4.33 0.59 8.47
CA GLY A 32 3.81 0.40 9.82
C GLY A 32 3.91 1.64 10.72
N GLY A 33 4.01 2.84 10.15
CA GLY A 33 4.15 4.10 10.89
C GLY A 33 5.57 4.37 11.39
N SER A 34 6.57 3.61 10.92
CA SER A 34 7.98 3.82 11.31
C SER A 34 8.57 5.13 10.80
N PHE A 35 7.97 5.72 9.78
CA PHE A 35 8.35 7.00 9.21
C PHE A 35 7.11 7.69 8.60
N MET A 36 7.03 9.01 8.69
CA MET A 36 5.93 9.79 8.11
C MET A 36 6.53 10.97 7.35
N ILE A 37 6.15 11.10 6.07
CA ILE A 37 6.53 12.21 5.18
C ILE A 37 5.31 13.04 4.82
#